data_AF-J1RWG3-F1
#
_entry.id   AF-J1RWG3-F1
#
_cell.length_a   1.000
_cell.length_b   1.000
_cell.length_c   1.000
_cell.angle_alpha   90.00
_cell.angle_beta   90.00
_cell.angle_gamma   90.00
#
_symmetry.space_group_name_H-M   'P 1'
#
loop_
_entity.id
_entity.type
_entity.pdbx_description
1 polymer ?
#
loop_
_entity_poly.entity_id
_entity_poly.type
_entity_poly.pdbx_seq_one_letter_code
_entity_poly.pdbx_strand_id
1 'polypeptide(L)'
;MTTGPERPTDPTGGQEPHRPLVVHHRPDTPQAAVLLLHGGRPDDHTPPTRLDLLALRMRPFGCALSRTPRGQEVLLASVRYRCRGGNGPQVDAARDARAALDALAGYAPDVPVVLVGHSMGGRAALLTGGHRAVRGVVALAPWCPPGEPVAHLRDRTLVLLHDVRDRITDAEASWHFADRARRAGARVHTVAMPRGGHTMLRGARHWHRLTVDLVAALLDGTPVRDAVDGTGPGQPTGH
;
A
#
# COMPACT_ATOMS: atom_id res chain seq x y z
N MET A 1 -30.82 45.42 -35.72
CA MET A 1 -29.72 44.66 -35.10
C MET A 1 -30.30 44.02 -33.86
N THR A 2 -30.63 42.74 -33.94
CA THR A 2 -31.36 42.03 -32.88
C THR A 2 -30.35 41.20 -32.10
N THR A 3 -30.13 41.55 -30.83
CA THR A 3 -29.32 40.79 -29.89
C THR A 3 -30.06 39.51 -29.51
N GLY A 4 -29.54 38.36 -29.93
CA GLY A 4 -30.04 37.04 -29.49
C GLY A 4 -29.67 36.78 -28.02
N PRO A 5 -30.46 35.99 -27.28
CA PRO A 5 -30.18 35.72 -25.88
C PRO A 5 -28.94 34.83 -25.75
N GLU A 6 -28.02 35.22 -24.86
CA GLU A 6 -26.88 34.41 -24.45
C GLU A 6 -27.37 33.08 -23.85
N ARG A 7 -26.84 31.97 -24.38
CA ARG A 7 -27.00 30.66 -23.75
C ARG A 7 -26.23 30.67 -22.42
N PRO A 8 -26.82 30.21 -21.31
CA PRO A 8 -26.07 29.97 -20.09
C PRO A 8 -24.99 28.93 -20.36
N THR A 9 -23.73 29.30 -20.15
CA THR A 9 -22.62 28.38 -20.03
C THR A 9 -22.76 27.61 -18.73
N ASP A 10 -23.16 26.35 -18.82
CA ASP A 10 -23.13 25.41 -17.69
C ASP A 10 -21.67 25.19 -17.25
N PRO A 11 -21.26 25.58 -16.03
CA PRO A 11 -19.90 25.36 -15.54
C PRO A 11 -19.76 24.01 -14.83
N THR A 12 -20.69 23.07 -15.03
CA THR A 12 -20.58 21.72 -14.49
C THR A 12 -20.23 20.73 -15.57
N GLY A 13 -18.96 20.76 -15.99
CA GLY A 13 -18.34 19.59 -16.60
C GLY A 13 -18.46 18.43 -15.60
N GLY A 14 -19.46 17.58 -15.82
CA GLY A 14 -19.84 16.47 -14.95
C GLY A 14 -18.67 15.51 -14.76
N GLN A 15 -17.87 15.77 -13.74
CA GLN A 15 -16.75 14.91 -13.39
C GLN A 15 -17.33 13.74 -12.62
N GLU A 16 -17.32 12.55 -13.23
CA GLU A 16 -17.81 11.34 -12.58
C GLU A 16 -17.24 11.23 -11.16
N PRO A 17 -18.07 10.83 -10.17
CA PRO A 17 -17.61 10.68 -8.80
C PRO A 17 -16.44 9.69 -8.76
N HIS A 18 -15.32 10.14 -8.20
CA HIS A 18 -14.12 9.33 -8.11
C HIS A 18 -14.40 8.06 -7.31
N ARG A 19 -14.22 6.90 -7.94
CA ARG A 19 -14.30 5.59 -7.25
C ARG A 19 -12.88 5.18 -6.82
N PRO A 20 -12.55 5.20 -5.51
CA PRO A 20 -11.20 4.95 -5.02
C PRO A 20 -10.84 3.46 -4.97
N LEU A 21 -11.83 2.57 -5.14
CA LEU A 21 -11.66 1.12 -5.05
C LEU A 21 -11.88 0.46 -6.41
N VAL A 22 -10.98 -0.46 -6.79
CA VAL A 22 -11.13 -1.37 -7.93
C VAL A 22 -11.11 -2.79 -7.40
N VAL A 23 -12.23 -3.49 -7.53
CA VAL A 23 -12.37 -4.89 -7.11
C VAL A 23 -11.89 -5.81 -8.23
N HIS A 24 -10.96 -6.71 -7.93
CA HIS A 24 -10.40 -7.68 -8.87
C HIS A 24 -11.03 -9.07 -8.72
N HIS A 25 -11.29 -9.45 -7.47
CA HIS A 25 -11.96 -10.70 -7.12
C HIS A 25 -12.80 -10.47 -5.87
N ARG A 26 -14.05 -10.90 -5.93
CA ARG A 26 -14.98 -10.87 -4.82
C ARG A 26 -15.67 -12.23 -4.72
N PRO A 27 -15.42 -13.00 -3.67
CA PRO A 27 -16.21 -14.19 -3.39
C PRO A 27 -17.58 -13.82 -2.83
N ASP A 28 -18.52 -14.76 -2.85
CA ASP A 28 -19.90 -14.54 -2.36
C ASP A 28 -19.93 -14.25 -0.86
N THR A 29 -19.03 -14.88 -0.09
CA THR A 29 -18.92 -14.71 1.36
C THR A 29 -17.47 -14.37 1.77
N PRO A 30 -17.01 -13.12 1.55
CA PRO A 30 -15.66 -12.73 1.93
C PRO A 30 -15.45 -12.88 3.44
N GLN A 31 -14.37 -13.56 3.82
CA GLN A 31 -13.93 -13.74 5.20
C GLN A 31 -12.73 -12.84 5.55
N ALA A 32 -12.05 -12.33 4.53
CA ALA A 32 -10.93 -11.41 4.64
C ALA A 32 -10.81 -10.56 3.37
N ALA A 33 -10.01 -9.51 3.42
CA ALA A 33 -9.67 -8.73 2.24
C ALA A 33 -8.19 -8.36 2.17
N VAL A 34 -7.69 -8.23 0.94
CA VAL A 34 -6.39 -7.66 0.64
C VAL A 34 -6.57 -6.44 -0.25
N LEU A 35 -6.06 -5.30 0.21
CA LEU A 35 -6.08 -4.05 -0.54
C LEU A 35 -4.67 -3.74 -1.06
N LEU A 36 -4.52 -3.71 -2.38
CA LEU A 36 -3.27 -3.39 -3.06
C LEU A 36 -3.13 -1.88 -3.29
N LEU A 37 -1.99 -1.32 -2.90
CA LEU A 37 -1.64 0.09 -3.07
C LEU A 37 -0.41 0.19 -3.97
N HIS A 38 -0.62 0.61 -5.21
CA HIS A 38 0.49 0.74 -6.16
C HIS A 38 1.35 1.97 -5.88
N GLY A 39 2.59 1.96 -6.38
CA GLY A 39 3.41 3.17 -6.48
C GLY A 39 2.86 4.10 -7.57
N GLY A 40 3.26 5.36 -7.57
CA GLY A 40 2.82 6.34 -8.57
C GLY A 40 3.88 7.41 -8.79
N ARG A 41 3.71 8.19 -9.86
CA ARG A 41 4.45 9.44 -10.06
C ARG A 41 3.61 10.62 -9.56
N PRO A 42 4.24 11.60 -8.91
CA PRO A 42 3.58 12.79 -8.40
C PRO A 42 3.01 13.76 -9.47
N ASP A 43 3.44 13.70 -10.74
CA ASP A 43 3.25 14.85 -11.65
C ASP A 43 2.43 14.62 -12.93
N ASP A 44 1.87 13.43 -13.16
CA ASP A 44 1.16 13.19 -14.42
C ASP A 44 -0.34 13.53 -14.27
N HIS A 45 -0.70 14.74 -14.74
CA HIS A 45 -2.08 15.14 -15.08
C HIS A 45 -2.64 14.33 -16.27
N THR A 46 -1.90 13.34 -16.77
CA THR A 46 -2.27 12.48 -17.89
C THR A 46 -3.23 11.38 -17.41
N PRO A 47 -4.33 11.09 -18.15
CA PRO A 47 -5.18 9.95 -17.86
C PRO A 47 -4.34 8.68 -17.74
N PRO A 48 -4.64 7.76 -16.80
CA PRO A 48 -3.87 6.53 -16.65
C PRO A 48 -3.88 5.78 -17.97
N THR A 49 -2.72 5.74 -18.64
CA THR A 49 -2.57 4.90 -19.83
C THR A 49 -2.69 3.45 -19.39
N ARG A 50 -3.17 2.56 -20.27
CA ARG A 50 -3.27 1.11 -20.01
C ARG A 50 -1.93 0.44 -19.64
N LEU A 51 -0.84 1.21 -19.65
CA LEU A 51 0.54 0.84 -19.40
C LEU A 51 1.18 1.66 -18.27
N ASP A 52 0.42 2.02 -17.24
CA ASP A 52 1.00 2.63 -16.05
C ASP A 52 1.90 1.60 -15.35
N LEU A 53 3.18 1.57 -15.73
CA LEU A 53 4.16 0.53 -15.40
C LEU A 53 4.33 0.34 -13.88
N LEU A 54 3.97 1.37 -13.11
CA LEU A 54 3.99 1.38 -11.65
C LEU A 54 2.77 0.64 -11.05
N ALA A 55 1.58 0.83 -11.62
CA ALA A 55 0.39 0.05 -11.25
C ALA A 55 0.50 -1.42 -11.72
N LEU A 56 1.11 -1.65 -12.89
CA LEU A 56 1.41 -3.00 -13.39
C LEU A 56 2.31 -3.80 -12.44
N ARG A 57 3.16 -3.14 -11.66
CA ARG A 57 4.10 -3.79 -10.73
C ARG A 57 3.41 -4.55 -9.60
N MET A 58 2.20 -4.13 -9.21
CA MET A 58 1.42 -4.82 -8.18
C MET A 58 0.55 -5.96 -8.75
N ARG A 59 0.36 -6.05 -10.08
CA ARG A 59 -0.45 -7.13 -10.67
C ARG A 59 0.11 -8.54 -10.39
N PRO A 60 1.43 -8.81 -10.53
CA PRO A 60 1.97 -10.13 -10.19
C PRO A 60 1.76 -10.52 -8.73
N PHE A 61 1.78 -9.56 -7.81
CA PHE A 61 1.45 -9.79 -6.40
C PHE A 61 -0.03 -10.14 -6.25
N GLY A 62 -0.94 -9.39 -6.88
CA GLY A 62 -2.37 -9.71 -6.91
C GLY A 62 -2.65 -11.10 -7.46
N CYS A 63 -2.01 -11.48 -8.59
CA CYS A 63 -2.15 -12.81 -9.15
C CYS A 63 -1.55 -13.92 -8.27
N ALA A 64 -0.46 -13.65 -7.54
CA ALA A 64 0.11 -14.60 -6.60
C ALA A 64 -0.82 -14.83 -5.39
N LEU A 65 -1.40 -13.75 -4.87
CA LEU A 65 -2.38 -13.78 -3.78
C LEU A 65 -3.66 -14.52 -4.20
N SER A 66 -4.18 -14.27 -5.40
CA SER A 66 -5.42 -14.91 -5.89
C SER A 66 -5.27 -16.41 -6.19
N ARG A 67 -4.05 -16.88 -6.47
CA ARG A 67 -3.77 -18.28 -6.82
C ARG A 67 -3.48 -19.17 -5.63
N THR A 68 -3.34 -18.61 -4.42
CA THR A 68 -3.05 -19.40 -3.24
C THR A 68 -4.38 -19.90 -2.67
N PRO A 69 -4.71 -21.21 -2.77
CA PRO A 69 -5.93 -21.73 -2.20
C PRO A 69 -5.80 -21.68 -0.69
N ARG A 70 -6.60 -20.84 -0.04
CA ARG A 70 -6.42 -20.51 1.38
C ARG A 70 -7.55 -20.96 2.30
N GLY A 71 -8.45 -21.84 1.86
CA GLY A 71 -9.59 -22.26 2.69
C GLY A 71 -10.44 -21.09 3.25
N GLN A 72 -10.17 -19.86 2.79
CA GLN A 72 -10.71 -18.60 3.22
C GLN A 72 -11.02 -17.81 1.95
N GLU A 73 -12.24 -17.30 1.89
CA GLU A 73 -12.74 -16.50 0.79
C GLU A 73 -12.18 -15.07 0.91
N VAL A 74 -11.15 -14.75 0.12
CA VAL A 74 -10.44 -13.45 0.19
C VAL A 74 -10.91 -12.51 -0.91
N LEU A 75 -11.46 -11.35 -0.52
CA LEU A 75 -11.71 -10.25 -1.45
C LEU A 75 -10.37 -9.58 -1.82
N LEU A 76 -10.09 -9.47 -3.11
CA LEU A 76 -8.91 -8.78 -3.64
C LEU A 76 -9.31 -7.49 -4.36
N ALA A 77 -8.77 -6.37 -3.89
CA ALA A 77 -9.01 -5.05 -4.49
C ALA A 77 -7.73 -4.22 -4.56
N SER A 78 -7.77 -3.11 -5.31
CA SER A 78 -6.70 -2.11 -5.32
C SER A 78 -7.25 -0.70 -5.18
N VAL A 79 -6.41 0.22 -4.69
CA VAL A 79 -6.70 1.64 -4.68
C VAL A 79 -6.53 2.23 -6.08
N ARG A 80 -7.44 3.12 -6.47
CA ARG A 80 -7.31 4.01 -7.63
C ARG A 80 -7.08 5.41 -7.10
N TYR A 81 -5.90 5.98 -7.32
CA TYR A 81 -5.60 7.34 -6.88
C TYR A 81 -6.23 8.41 -7.78
N ARG A 82 -6.50 9.59 -7.22
CA ARG A 82 -6.86 10.79 -7.95
C ARG A 82 -5.61 11.46 -8.52
N CYS A 83 -5.65 11.81 -9.80
CA CYS A 83 -4.66 12.68 -10.43
C CYS A 83 -5.14 14.14 -10.32
N ARG A 84 -5.00 14.81 -9.17
CA ARG A 84 -5.23 16.27 -9.09
C ARG A 84 -4.09 16.98 -8.37
N GLY A 85 -3.32 17.74 -9.13
CA GLY A 85 -2.33 18.69 -8.61
C GLY A 85 -3.01 19.83 -7.85
N GLY A 86 -2.63 20.00 -6.59
CA GLY A 86 -3.07 21.13 -5.77
C GLY A 86 -2.62 21.03 -4.30
N ASN A 87 -2.64 19.83 -3.71
CA ASN A 87 -2.30 19.62 -2.29
C ASN A 87 -1.04 18.76 -2.06
N GLY A 88 -0.29 18.52 -3.14
CA GLY A 88 0.75 17.52 -3.17
C GLY A 88 0.15 16.10 -3.35
N PRO A 89 0.59 15.34 -4.36
CA PRO A 89 0.05 14.02 -4.76
C PRO A 89 0.08 12.93 -3.68
N GLN A 90 0.68 13.24 -2.54
CA GLN A 90 1.02 12.33 -1.46
C GLN A 90 -0.04 12.30 -0.36
N VAL A 91 -0.57 13.49 -0.01
CA VAL A 91 -1.72 13.65 0.88
C VAL A 91 -2.95 13.02 0.22
N ASP A 92 -2.98 13.05 -1.11
CA ASP A 92 -4.06 12.46 -1.91
C ASP A 92 -4.03 10.94 -1.91
N ALA A 93 -2.85 10.30 -1.99
CA ALA A 93 -2.73 8.84 -1.97
C ALA A 93 -3.22 8.19 -0.66
N ALA A 94 -2.85 8.75 0.50
CA ALA A 94 -3.34 8.26 1.79
C ALA A 94 -4.85 8.51 1.97
N ARG A 95 -5.36 9.66 1.48
CA ARG A 95 -6.80 9.95 1.50
C ARG A 95 -7.58 8.98 0.62
N ASP A 96 -7.06 8.64 -0.55
CA ASP A 96 -7.69 7.69 -1.47
C ASP A 96 -7.63 6.27 -0.93
N ALA A 97 -6.52 5.88 -0.29
CA ALA A 97 -6.43 4.61 0.42
C ALA A 97 -7.46 4.50 1.55
N ARG A 98 -7.66 5.57 2.32
CA ARG A 98 -8.70 5.63 3.35
C ARG A 98 -10.09 5.50 2.73
N ALA A 99 -10.38 6.27 1.68
CA ALA A 99 -11.67 6.20 0.98
C ALA A 99 -11.93 4.83 0.33
N ALA A 100 -10.88 4.15 -0.14
CA ALA A 100 -10.96 2.79 -0.65
C ALA A 100 -11.28 1.78 0.46
N LEU A 101 -10.70 1.92 1.65
CA LEU A 101 -11.06 1.12 2.83
C LEU A 101 -12.51 1.32 3.26
N ASP A 102 -12.97 2.58 3.28
CA ASP A 102 -14.36 2.91 3.61
C ASP A 102 -15.33 2.32 2.56
N ALA A 103 -14.97 2.38 1.26
CA ALA A 103 -15.74 1.75 0.19
C ALA A 103 -15.74 0.22 0.26
N LEU A 104 -14.61 -0.39 0.65
CA LEU A 104 -14.46 -1.84 0.76
C LEU A 104 -15.40 -2.42 1.83
N ALA A 105 -15.66 -1.67 2.90
CA ALA A 105 -16.64 -2.06 3.93
C ALA A 105 -18.07 -2.22 3.37
N GLY A 106 -18.41 -1.57 2.25
CA GLY A 106 -19.69 -1.77 1.57
C GLY A 106 -19.78 -3.10 0.79
N TYR A 107 -18.64 -3.71 0.45
CA TYR A 107 -18.58 -5.01 -0.24
C TYR A 107 -18.44 -6.18 0.73
N ALA A 108 -17.70 -5.96 1.83
CA ALA A 108 -17.40 -6.93 2.85
C ALA A 108 -17.36 -6.22 4.22
N PRO A 109 -18.50 -6.10 4.92
CA PRO A 109 -18.56 -5.52 6.25
C PRO A 109 -17.74 -6.34 7.24
N ASP A 110 -17.04 -5.67 8.15
CA ASP A 110 -16.33 -6.25 9.31
C ASP A 110 -15.26 -7.31 9.02
N VAL A 111 -14.87 -7.50 7.75
CA VAL A 111 -13.77 -8.42 7.41
C VAL A 111 -12.40 -7.79 7.71
N PRO A 112 -11.43 -8.56 8.23
CA PRO A 112 -10.07 -8.08 8.41
C PRO A 112 -9.42 -7.78 7.06
N VAL A 113 -8.71 -6.64 6.99
CA VAL A 113 -8.02 -6.17 5.79
C VAL A 113 -6.52 -6.17 6.01
N VAL A 114 -5.76 -6.74 5.06
CA VAL A 114 -4.32 -6.53 4.96
C VAL A 114 -4.01 -5.56 3.83
N LEU A 115 -3.22 -4.53 4.14
CA LEU A 115 -2.74 -3.59 3.14
C LEU A 115 -1.42 -4.08 2.56
N VAL A 116 -1.29 -4.09 1.24
CA VAL A 116 -0.01 -4.38 0.56
C VAL A 116 0.34 -3.21 -0.34
N GLY A 117 1.36 -2.45 0.03
CA GLY A 117 1.70 -1.21 -0.66
C GLY A 117 3.13 -1.16 -1.14
N HIS A 118 3.37 -0.60 -2.33
CA HIS A 118 4.72 -0.37 -2.88
C HIS A 118 5.08 1.12 -2.96
N SER A 119 6.28 1.52 -2.55
CA SER A 119 6.77 2.91 -2.70
C SER A 119 5.82 3.94 -2.07
N MET A 120 5.27 4.87 -2.86
CA MET A 120 4.19 5.79 -2.46
C MET A 120 2.97 5.03 -1.89
N GLY A 121 2.58 3.91 -2.49
CA GLY A 121 1.50 3.06 -1.98
C GLY A 121 1.87 2.36 -0.67
N GLY A 122 3.16 2.05 -0.46
CA GLY A 122 3.68 1.57 0.82
C GLY A 122 3.54 2.63 1.90
N ARG A 123 3.89 3.88 1.59
CA ARG A 123 3.65 5.03 2.47
C ARG A 123 2.18 5.22 2.79
N ALA A 124 1.31 5.21 1.77
CA ALA A 124 -0.13 5.34 1.95
C ALA A 124 -0.70 4.22 2.82
N ALA A 125 -0.20 2.99 2.68
CA ALA A 125 -0.57 1.86 3.53
C ALA A 125 -0.16 2.09 4.99
N LEU A 126 1.06 2.58 5.24
CA LEU A 126 1.53 2.93 6.58
C LEU A 126 0.70 4.07 7.19
N LEU A 127 0.38 5.10 6.42
CA LEU A 127 -0.44 6.23 6.88
C LEU A 127 -1.89 5.84 7.19
N THR A 128 -2.42 4.80 6.54
CA THR A 128 -3.80 4.33 6.73
C THR A 128 -3.91 3.07 7.59
N GLY A 129 -2.79 2.51 8.05
CA GLY A 129 -2.74 1.26 8.82
C GLY A 129 -3.48 1.29 10.16
N GLY A 130 -3.82 2.48 10.66
CA GLY A 130 -4.64 2.67 11.86
C GLY A 130 -6.15 2.57 11.63
N HIS A 131 -6.60 2.34 10.39
CA HIS A 131 -8.01 2.11 10.09
C HIS A 131 -8.54 0.88 10.84
N ARG A 132 -9.79 0.94 11.36
CA ARG A 132 -10.37 -0.11 12.21
C ARG A 132 -10.32 -1.52 11.59
N ALA A 133 -10.61 -1.60 10.29
CA ALA A 133 -10.61 -2.85 9.53
C ALA A 133 -9.20 -3.40 9.24
N VAL A 134 -8.13 -2.59 9.39
CA VAL A 134 -6.78 -3.02 9.03
C VAL A 134 -6.18 -3.90 10.12
N ARG A 135 -5.89 -5.14 9.76
CA ARG A 135 -5.23 -6.12 10.63
C ARG A 135 -3.71 -6.00 10.59
N GLY A 136 -3.15 -5.65 9.42
CA GLY A 136 -1.72 -5.44 9.26
C GLY A 136 -1.35 -4.83 7.91
N VAL A 137 -0.07 -4.48 7.80
CA VAL A 137 0.48 -3.82 6.61
C VAL A 137 1.73 -4.55 6.14
N VAL A 138 1.81 -4.85 4.85
CA VAL A 138 3.03 -5.26 4.15
C VAL A 138 3.46 -4.12 3.24
N ALA A 139 4.54 -3.46 3.61
CA ALA A 139 5.08 -2.30 2.90
C ALA A 139 6.36 -2.70 2.14
N LEU A 140 6.30 -2.59 0.81
CA LEU A 140 7.33 -3.03 -0.13
C LEU A 140 8.11 -1.82 -0.66
N ALA A 141 9.40 -1.74 -0.37
CA ALA A 141 10.26 -0.58 -0.65
C ALA A 141 9.52 0.75 -0.38
N PRO A 142 8.95 0.94 0.84
CA PRO A 142 8.11 2.10 1.09
C PRO A 142 8.94 3.37 1.05
N TRP A 143 8.31 4.44 0.56
CA TRP A 143 8.88 5.76 0.70
C TRP A 143 8.52 6.33 2.08
N CYS A 144 9.50 6.49 2.97
CA CYS A 144 9.28 6.93 4.34
C CYS A 144 10.02 8.24 4.63
N PRO A 145 9.47 9.43 4.28
CA PRO A 145 10.06 10.70 4.69
C PRO A 145 10.27 10.79 6.21
N PRO A 146 11.26 11.57 6.68
CA PRO A 146 11.40 11.86 8.10
C PRO A 146 10.14 12.50 8.68
N GLY A 147 9.83 12.19 9.94
CA GLY A 147 8.74 12.84 10.67
C GLY A 147 7.34 12.26 10.44
N GLU A 148 7.16 11.28 9.55
CA GLU A 148 5.88 10.61 9.32
C GLU A 148 5.21 10.16 10.64
N PRO A 149 3.90 10.34 10.82
CA PRO A 149 3.22 9.93 12.04
C PRO A 149 3.24 8.41 12.20
N VAL A 150 3.34 7.94 13.45
CA VAL A 150 3.35 6.51 13.78
C VAL A 150 2.40 6.13 14.91
N ALA A 151 1.83 7.11 15.63
CA ALA A 151 1.01 6.86 16.81
C ALA A 151 -0.26 6.05 16.50
N HIS A 152 -0.84 6.25 15.31
CA HIS A 152 -2.02 5.52 14.84
C HIS A 152 -1.76 4.03 14.55
N LEU A 153 -0.50 3.60 14.57
CA LEU A 153 -0.09 2.21 14.29
C LEU A 153 0.06 1.36 15.56
N ARG A 154 -0.24 1.92 16.73
CA ARG A 154 -0.27 1.18 17.99
C ARG A 154 -1.10 -0.11 17.84
N ASP A 155 -0.55 -1.21 18.35
CA ASP A 155 -1.11 -2.57 18.32
C ASP A 155 -1.27 -3.18 16.92
N ARG A 156 -0.88 -2.48 15.85
CA ARG A 156 -0.89 -3.00 14.48
C ARG A 156 0.38 -3.78 14.18
N THR A 157 0.26 -4.80 13.32
CA THR A 157 1.41 -5.55 12.82
C THR A 157 1.85 -4.99 11.48
N LEU A 158 3.12 -4.61 11.36
CA LEU A 158 3.72 -4.01 10.16
C LEU A 158 4.89 -4.87 9.71
N VAL A 159 5.01 -5.09 8.39
CA VAL A 159 6.16 -5.77 7.80
C VAL A 159 6.71 -4.92 6.67
N LEU A 160 7.93 -4.41 6.84
CA LEU A 160 8.61 -3.57 5.86
C LEU A 160 9.69 -4.38 5.15
N LEU A 161 9.56 -4.55 3.83
CA LEU A 161 10.52 -5.26 2.98
C LEU A 161 11.27 -4.22 2.15
N HIS A 162 12.60 -4.17 2.24
CA HIS A 162 13.38 -3.21 1.48
C HIS A 162 14.73 -3.79 1.05
N ASP A 163 15.09 -3.63 -0.22
CA ASP A 163 16.46 -3.90 -0.69
C ASP A 163 17.37 -2.71 -0.33
N VAL A 164 18.42 -2.95 0.44
CA VAL A 164 19.38 -1.90 0.86
C VAL A 164 20.13 -1.25 -0.31
N ARG A 165 20.02 -1.80 -1.52
CA ARG A 165 20.57 -1.24 -2.77
C ARG A 165 19.53 -0.49 -3.60
N ASP A 166 18.33 -0.26 -3.07
CA ASP A 166 17.36 0.64 -3.68
C ASP A 166 17.98 2.05 -3.82
N ARG A 167 17.80 2.65 -5.00
CA ARG A 167 18.33 3.98 -5.36
C ARG A 167 17.23 5.03 -5.51
N ILE A 168 15.97 4.64 -5.35
CA ILE A 168 14.80 5.51 -5.49
C ILE A 168 14.24 5.85 -4.11
N THR A 169 14.06 4.84 -3.27
CA THR A 169 13.71 5.02 -1.86
C THR A 169 14.82 4.50 -0.99
N ASP A 170 15.04 5.18 0.13
CA ASP A 170 16.09 4.82 1.07
C ASP A 170 15.58 3.75 2.07
N ALA A 171 16.35 2.66 2.17
CA ALA A 171 16.08 1.59 3.11
C ALA A 171 16.30 2.04 4.56
N GLU A 172 17.27 2.91 4.81
CA GLU A 172 17.54 3.44 6.15
C GLU A 172 16.34 4.26 6.67
N ALA A 173 15.73 5.07 5.80
CA ALA A 173 14.47 5.75 6.10
C ALA A 173 13.32 4.78 6.47
N SER A 174 13.24 3.60 5.85
CA SER A 174 12.27 2.56 6.23
C SER A 174 12.57 1.98 7.62
N TRP A 175 13.85 1.77 7.94
CA TRP A 175 14.27 1.26 9.26
C TRP A 175 14.03 2.27 10.37
N HIS A 176 14.29 3.56 10.12
CA HIS A 176 13.95 4.65 11.04
C HIS A 176 12.45 4.76 11.29
N PHE A 177 11.62 4.63 10.25
CA PHE A 177 10.17 4.58 10.42
C PHE A 177 9.77 3.38 11.30
N ALA A 178 10.31 2.19 11.01
CA ALA A 178 10.01 0.97 11.75
C ALA A 178 10.36 1.11 13.25
N ASP A 179 11.55 1.64 13.55
CA ASP A 179 12.00 1.90 14.91
C ASP A 179 11.06 2.87 15.67
N ARG A 180 10.68 3.98 15.04
CA ARG A 180 9.70 4.92 15.62
C ARG A 180 8.34 4.25 15.86
N ALA A 181 7.85 3.43 14.92
CA ALA A 181 6.60 2.71 15.07
C ALA A 181 6.65 1.65 16.19
N ARG A 182 7.77 0.93 16.34
CA ARG A 182 7.99 0.02 17.48
C ARG A 182 7.90 0.76 18.81
N ARG A 183 8.60 1.90 18.94
CA ARG A 183 8.52 2.73 20.16
C ARG A 183 7.12 3.25 20.44
N ALA A 184 6.29 3.45 19.40
CA ALA A 184 4.90 3.86 19.54
C ALA A 184 3.94 2.70 19.89
N GLY A 185 4.43 1.46 19.98
CA GLY A 185 3.65 0.27 20.35
C GLY A 185 3.15 -0.57 19.17
N ALA A 186 3.70 -0.40 17.96
CA ALA A 186 3.41 -1.29 16.84
C ALA A 186 4.28 -2.56 16.89
N ARG A 187 3.75 -3.68 16.38
CA ARG A 187 4.50 -4.93 16.16
C ARG A 187 5.16 -4.88 14.79
N VAL A 188 6.43 -4.46 14.73
CA VAL A 188 7.09 -4.18 13.45
C VAL A 188 8.18 -5.19 13.13
N HIS A 189 8.12 -5.67 11.90
CA HIS A 189 9.05 -6.60 11.30
C HIS A 189 9.73 -5.92 10.10
N THR A 190 11.05 -6.11 9.98
CA THR A 190 11.87 -5.48 8.93
C THR A 190 12.64 -6.56 8.21
N VAL A 191 12.56 -6.60 6.89
CA VAL A 191 13.21 -7.61 6.06
C VAL A 191 14.09 -6.93 5.02
N ALA A 192 15.40 -7.07 5.18
CA ALA A 192 16.38 -6.64 4.19
C ALA A 192 16.34 -7.60 3.00
N MET A 193 15.79 -7.16 1.87
CA MET A 193 15.66 -7.98 0.69
C MET A 193 17.02 -8.05 -0.04
N PRO A 194 17.50 -9.25 -0.40
CA PRO A 194 18.85 -9.42 -0.94
C PRO A 194 19.04 -8.81 -2.35
N ARG A 195 17.93 -8.64 -3.08
CA ARG A 195 17.89 -8.08 -4.43
C ARG A 195 16.47 -7.65 -4.80
N GLY A 196 16.37 -6.73 -5.74
CA GLY A 196 15.11 -6.25 -6.31
C GLY A 196 15.15 -4.75 -6.60
N GLY A 197 15.95 -4.01 -5.81
CA GLY A 197 15.91 -2.55 -5.72
C GLY A 197 14.47 -2.06 -5.57
N HIS A 198 14.22 -0.86 -6.06
CA HIS A 198 12.89 -0.28 -6.04
C HIS A 198 11.85 -1.06 -6.85
N THR A 199 12.30 -1.77 -7.88
CA THR A 199 11.39 -2.39 -8.84
C THR A 199 10.92 -3.77 -8.41
N MET A 200 11.63 -4.40 -7.47
CA MET A 200 11.37 -5.76 -7.02
C MET A 200 11.43 -6.81 -8.15
N LEU A 201 11.95 -6.45 -9.33
CA LEU A 201 11.98 -7.33 -10.50
C LEU A 201 13.09 -8.38 -10.37
N ARG A 202 14.27 -7.97 -9.91
CA ARG A 202 15.37 -8.91 -9.63
C ARG A 202 15.00 -9.74 -8.40
N GLY A 203 14.77 -11.03 -8.59
CA GLY A 203 14.30 -11.90 -7.50
C GLY A 203 12.79 -11.80 -7.23
N ALA A 204 11.97 -11.34 -8.19
CA ALA A 204 10.53 -11.17 -8.04
C ALA A 204 9.80 -12.37 -7.40
N ARG A 205 10.18 -13.61 -7.72
CA ARG A 205 9.60 -14.81 -7.10
C ARG A 205 9.75 -14.82 -5.57
N HIS A 206 10.87 -14.33 -5.05
CA HIS A 206 11.09 -14.25 -3.61
C HIS A 206 10.21 -13.17 -2.98
N TRP A 207 10.14 -11.98 -3.59
CA TRP A 207 9.23 -10.92 -3.16
C TRP A 207 7.77 -11.40 -3.14
N HIS A 208 7.30 -12.04 -4.21
CA HIS A 208 5.91 -12.51 -4.29
C HIS A 208 5.60 -13.59 -3.25
N ARG A 209 6.46 -14.62 -3.12
CA ARG A 209 6.26 -15.68 -2.13
C ARG A 209 6.23 -15.13 -0.72
N LEU A 210 7.23 -14.31 -0.36
CA LEU A 210 7.29 -13.73 0.97
C LEU A 210 6.08 -12.83 1.25
N THR A 211 5.66 -11.99 0.29
CA THR A 211 4.42 -11.20 0.47
C THR A 211 3.19 -12.09 0.67
N VAL A 212 3.05 -13.18 -0.09
CA VAL A 212 1.94 -14.13 0.04
C VAL A 212 1.95 -14.76 1.44
N ASP A 213 3.10 -15.21 1.93
CA ASP A 213 3.26 -15.85 3.24
C ASP A 213 2.96 -14.86 4.38
N LEU A 214 3.47 -13.63 4.28
CA LEU A 214 3.21 -12.56 5.25
C LEU A 214 1.73 -12.16 5.30
N VAL A 215 1.08 -12.02 4.14
CA VAL A 215 -0.36 -11.75 4.09
C VAL A 215 -1.15 -12.88 4.74
N ALA A 216 -0.76 -14.15 4.54
CA ALA A 216 -1.37 -15.29 5.24
C ALA A 216 -1.25 -15.12 6.75
N ALA A 217 -0.02 -14.94 7.23
CA ALA A 217 0.25 -14.86 8.66
C ALA A 217 -0.56 -13.73 9.33
N LEU A 218 -0.66 -12.58 8.65
CA LEU A 218 -1.43 -11.44 9.13
C LEU A 218 -2.95 -11.71 9.18
N LEU A 219 -3.50 -12.39 8.16
CA LEU A 219 -4.92 -12.75 8.12
C LEU A 219 -5.26 -13.81 9.16
N ASP A 220 -4.42 -14.83 9.30
CA ASP A 220 -4.60 -15.93 10.27
C ASP A 220 -4.26 -15.50 11.71
N GLY A 221 -3.69 -14.30 11.90
CA GLY A 221 -3.21 -13.82 13.18
C GLY A 221 -2.06 -14.64 13.76
N THR A 222 -1.34 -15.38 12.91
CA THR A 222 -0.20 -16.19 13.32
C THR A 222 1.07 -15.34 13.39
N PRO A 223 2.09 -15.77 14.16
CA PRO A 223 3.36 -15.05 14.21
C PRO A 223 4.00 -14.94 12.82
N VAL A 224 4.49 -13.74 12.48
CA VAL A 224 5.30 -13.53 11.28
C VAL A 224 6.65 -14.23 11.51
N ARG A 225 6.80 -15.43 10.92
CA ARG A 225 8.07 -16.17 10.92
C ARG A 225 8.96 -15.58 9.82
N ASP A 226 10.26 -15.41 10.11
CA ASP A 226 11.34 -14.93 9.22
C ASP A 226 11.59 -13.43 9.08
N ALA A 227 11.07 -12.59 9.97
CA ALA A 227 11.64 -11.25 10.12
C ALA A 227 12.76 -11.30 11.15
N VAL A 228 14.00 -11.45 10.67
CA VAL A 228 15.22 -11.34 11.49
C VAL A 228 15.06 -10.12 12.40
N ASP A 229 14.96 -10.39 13.70
CA ASP A 229 14.96 -9.37 14.74
C ASP A 229 16.20 -8.50 14.53
N GLY A 230 15.98 -7.19 14.51
CA GLY A 230 16.93 -6.21 14.01
C GLY A 230 18.31 -6.28 14.67
N THR A 231 19.30 -6.71 13.92
CA THR A 231 20.62 -6.08 13.95
C THR A 231 20.69 -5.13 12.76
N GLY A 232 20.63 -3.82 13.02
CA GLY A 232 21.07 -2.83 12.04
C GLY A 232 22.54 -3.09 11.65
N PRO A 233 23.02 -2.58 10.50
CA PRO A 233 24.43 -2.68 10.16
C PRO A 233 25.27 -2.07 11.29
N GLY A 234 26.26 -2.84 11.74
CA GLY A 234 26.93 -2.69 13.03
C GLY A 234 27.58 -1.33 13.28
N GLN A 235 27.53 -0.93 14.55
CA GLN A 235 28.55 -0.05 15.11
C GLN A 235 29.92 -0.76 15.00
N PRO A 236 31.01 -0.04 14.65
CA PRO A 236 32.34 -0.62 14.66
C PRO A 236 32.72 -0.93 16.12
N THR A 237 32.98 -2.21 16.41
CA THR A 237 33.66 -2.59 17.65
C THR A 237 35.08 -2.05 17.58
N GLY A 238 35.36 -1.06 18.43
CA GLY A 238 36.72 -0.59 18.66
C GLY A 238 37.57 -1.72 19.24
N HIS A 239 38.76 -1.88 18.65
CA HIS A 239 39.95 -2.37 19.33
C HIS A 239 41.13 -1.57 18.81
#